data_AF-A0A958SX70-F1
#
_entry.id   AF-A0A958SX70-F1
#
_cell.length_a   1.000
_cell.length_b   1.000
_cell.length_c   1.000
_cell.angle_alpha   90.00
_cell.angle_beta   90.00
_cell.angle_gamma   90.00
#
_symmetry.space_group_name_H-M   'P 1'
#
loop_
_entity.id
_entity.type
_entity.pdbx_description
1 polymer ?
#
loop_
_entity_poly.entity_id
_entity_poly.type
_entity_poly.pdbx_seq_one_letter_code
_entity_poly.pdbx_strand_id
1 'polypeptide(L)' 'VYFVSMLLKQGFYNYKYVTVDSKGVLNEGDISGNFDETENSYKVLVYYRELGGRYDRIIGYNEGNSVNISN' A
#
# COMPACT_ATOMS: atom_id res chain seq x y z
N VAL A 1 0.79 -9.77 24.99
CA VAL A 1 -0.32 -10.25 24.15
C VAL A 1 -1.21 -9.05 23.85
N TYR A 2 -1.62 -8.87 22.59
CA TYR A 2 -2.39 -7.71 22.13
C TYR A 2 -3.83 -8.13 21.78
N PHE A 3 -4.82 -7.33 22.19
CA PHE A 3 -6.24 -7.60 21.94
C PHE A 3 -6.98 -6.30 21.60
N VAL A 4 -7.95 -6.39 20.70
CA VAL A 4 -8.87 -5.30 20.35
C VAL A 4 -10.23 -5.88 20.01
N SER A 5 -11.31 -5.17 20.34
CA SER A 5 -12.68 -5.53 19.95
C SER A 5 -13.23 -4.45 19.04
N MET A 6 -13.73 -4.86 17.87
CA MET A 6 -14.28 -3.95 16.86
C MET A 6 -15.54 -4.57 16.25
N LEU A 7 -16.58 -3.75 16.07
CA LEU A 7 -17.80 -4.19 15.40
C LEU A 7 -17.62 -4.10 13.89
N LEU A 8 -17.64 -5.25 13.21
CA LEU A 8 -17.52 -5.36 11.76
C LEU A 8 -18.79 -5.99 11.19
N LYS A 9 -19.07 -5.67 9.92
CA LYS A 9 -20.14 -6.35 9.17
C LYS A 9 -19.76 -7.82 8.97
N GLN A 10 -20.73 -8.70 8.75
CA GLN A 10 -20.44 -10.08 8.39
C GLN A 10 -19.82 -10.15 6.98
N GLY A 11 -18.71 -10.88 6.84
CA GLY A 11 -17.97 -11.02 5.59
C GLY A 11 -16.54 -11.51 5.82
N PHE A 12 -15.75 -11.56 4.74
CA PHE A 12 -14.34 -11.89 4.77
C PHE A 12 -13.48 -10.63 4.92
N TYR A 13 -12.48 -10.68 5.81
CA TYR A 13 -11.57 -9.56 6.08
C TYR A 13 -10.12 -10.04 6.09
N ASN A 14 -9.29 -9.33 5.32
CA ASN A 14 -7.84 -9.39 5.45
C ASN A 14 -7.40 -8.26 6.38
N TYR A 15 -6.46 -8.54 7.27
CA TYR A 15 -5.91 -7.56 8.21
C TYR A 15 -4.41 -7.77 8.39
N LYS A 16 -3.71 -6.70 8.78
CA LYS A 16 -2.27 -6.69 9.07
C LYS A 16 -2.01 -5.86 10.32
N TYR A 17 -1.06 -6.29 11.15
CA TYR A 17 -0.57 -5.49 12.26
C TYR A 17 0.62 -4.68 11.78
N VAL A 18 0.58 -3.36 12.01
CA VAL A 18 1.65 -2.42 11.63
C VAL A 18 2.01 -1.57 12.83
N THR A 19 3.27 -1.15 12.90
CA THR A 19 3.75 -0.22 13.93
C THR A 19 3.83 1.18 13.35
N VAL A 20 3.81 2.19 14.22
CA VAL A 20 3.96 3.60 13.83
C VAL A 20 5.05 4.19 14.71
N ASP A 21 6.02 4.86 14.09
CA ASP A 21 7.10 5.52 14.83
C ASP A 21 6.62 6.82 15.51
N SER A 22 7.51 7.45 16.28
CA SER A 22 7.21 8.71 16.96
C SER A 22 6.97 9.90 16.03
N LYS A 23 7.29 9.77 14.73
CA LYS A 23 7.08 10.76 13.68
C LYS A 23 5.84 10.48 12.83
N GLY A 24 5.10 9.42 13.13
CA GLY A 24 3.90 9.02 12.38
C GLY A 24 4.19 8.20 11.12
N VAL A 25 5.42 7.74 10.92
CA VAL A 25 5.80 6.87 9.79
C VAL A 25 5.36 5.44 10.10
N LEU A 26 4.59 4.86 9.18
CA LEU A 26 4.17 3.46 9.24
C LEU A 26 5.35 2.53 8.96
N ASN A 27 5.52 1.53 9.81
CA ASN A 27 6.41 0.41 9.56
C ASN A 27 5.60 -0.88 9.52
N GLU A 28 5.51 -1.43 8.32
CA GLU A 28 4.70 -2.61 8.06
C GLU A 28 5.41 -3.93 8.36
N GLY A 29 6.74 -3.91 8.48
CA GLY A 29 7.57 -5.12 8.59
C GLY A 29 7.91 -5.52 10.02
N ASP A 30 7.72 -4.66 11.01
CA ASP A 30 8.16 -4.91 12.39
C ASP A 30 7.50 -6.14 13.04
N ILE A 31 6.25 -6.43 12.66
CA ILE A 31 5.50 -7.56 13.23
C ILE A 31 5.42 -8.73 12.24
N SER A 32 5.09 -8.46 10.97
CA SER A 32 4.89 -9.50 9.96
C SER A 32 6.13 -9.85 9.15
N GLY A 33 7.25 -9.14 9.34
CA GLY A 33 8.44 -9.27 8.52
C GLY A 33 8.28 -8.63 7.12
N ASN A 34 9.37 -8.72 6.34
CA ASN A 34 9.43 -8.32 4.93
C ASN A 34 9.99 -9.51 4.14
N PHE A 35 9.18 -10.11 3.28
CA PHE A 35 9.55 -11.25 2.44
C PHE A 35 9.32 -10.90 0.98
N ASP A 36 10.32 -11.12 0.14
CA ASP A 36 10.30 -10.79 -1.30
C ASP A 36 9.37 -11.69 -2.10
N GLU A 37 9.08 -12.90 -1.62
CA GLU A 37 8.11 -13.81 -2.24
C GLU A 37 6.65 -13.39 -2.01
N THR A 38 6.40 -12.37 -1.20
CA THR A 38 5.03 -11.90 -0.91
C THR A 38 4.40 -11.31 -2.16
N GLU A 39 3.20 -11.81 -2.50
CA GLU A 39 2.38 -11.25 -3.57
C GLU A 39 1.87 -9.85 -3.19
N ASN A 40 2.37 -8.83 -3.88
CA ASN A 40 2.00 -7.44 -3.71
C ASN A 40 1.57 -6.87 -5.06
N SER A 41 0.45 -6.13 -5.06
CA SER A 41 0.02 -5.36 -6.24
C SER A 41 0.47 -3.92 -6.13
N TYR A 42 1.21 -3.45 -7.12
CA TYR A 42 1.75 -2.10 -7.22
C TYR A 42 1.01 -1.34 -8.30
N LYS A 43 0.57 -0.12 -7.97
CA LYS A 43 -0.12 0.77 -8.90
C LYS A 43 0.78 1.95 -9.23
N VAL A 44 0.91 2.23 -10.52
CA VAL A 44 1.69 3.35 -11.05
C VAL A 44 0.73 4.36 -11.66
N LEU A 45 0.81 5.59 -11.15
CA LEU A 45 0.02 6.73 -11.63
C LEU A 45 0.98 7.77 -12.20
N VAL A 46 0.83 8.08 -13.48
CA VAL A 46 1.67 9.06 -14.17
C VAL A 46 0.94 10.39 -14.20
N TYR A 47 1.49 11.39 -13.52
CA TYR A 47 0.96 12.74 -13.47
C TYR A 47 1.73 13.68 -14.39
N TYR A 48 1.01 14.58 -15.04
CA TYR A 48 1.58 15.62 -15.88
C TYR A 48 0.89 16.96 -15.61
N ARG A 49 1.70 18.00 -15.46
CA ARG A 49 1.26 19.39 -15.34
C ARG A 49 1.92 20.21 -16.44
N GLU A 50 1.09 20.81 -17.28
CA GLU A 50 1.53 21.75 -18.31
C GLU A 50 2.05 23.06 -17.67
N LEU A 51 2.93 23.78 -18.36
CA LEU A 51 3.38 25.10 -17.91
C LEU A 51 2.19 26.08 -17.89
N GLY A 52 1.89 26.65 -16.72
CA GLY A 52 0.69 27.47 -16.51
C GLY A 52 -0.59 26.66 -16.24
N GLY A 53 -0.50 25.34 -16.17
CA GLY A 53 -1.61 24.45 -15.82
C GLY A 53 -2.10 24.68 -14.39
N ARG A 54 -3.43 24.64 -14.21
CA ARG A 54 -4.08 24.87 -12.91
C ARG A 54 -4.20 23.62 -12.04
N TYR A 55 -3.92 22.44 -12.58
CA TYR A 55 -4.05 21.16 -11.89
C TYR A 55 -3.15 20.08 -12.49
N ASP A 56 -2.86 19.04 -11.71
CA ASP A 56 -2.16 17.83 -12.17
C ASP A 56 -3.13 16.90 -12.89
N ARG A 57 -2.78 16.50 -14.10
CA ARG A 57 -3.54 15.52 -14.89
C ARG A 57 -2.92 14.15 -14.71
N ILE A 58 -3.74 13.12 -14.48
CA ILE A 58 -3.29 11.73 -14.63
C ILE A 58 -3.28 11.43 -16.13
N ILE A 59 -2.10 11.20 -16.68
CA ILE A 59 -1.89 10.86 -18.10
C ILE A 59 -1.63 9.36 -18.31
N GLY A 60 -1.47 8.59 -17.24
CA GLY A 60 -1.26 7.14 -17.31
C GLY A 60 -1.59 6.44 -16.01
N TYR A 61 -2.09 5.21 -16.15
CA TYR A 61 -2.32 4.28 -15.05
C TYR A 61 -1.83 2.90 -15.47
N ASN A 62 -1.12 2.22 -14.58
CA ASN A 62 -0.75 0.82 -14.76
C ASN A 62 -0.72 0.10 -13.41
N GLU A 63 -0.81 -1.21 -13.43
CA GLU A 63 -0.77 -2.07 -12.26
C GLU A 63 0.11 -3.29 -12.54
N GLY A 64 1.01 -3.60 -11.62
CA GLY A 64 1.94 -4.73 -11.71
C GLY A 64 1.91 -5.54 -10.43
N ASN A 65 1.94 -6.86 -10.56
CA ASN A 65 1.96 -7.80 -9.44
C ASN A 65 3.36 -8.38 -9.26
N SER A 66 3.82 -8.55 -8.02
CA SER A 66 5.16 -9.09 -7.73
C SER A 66 5.41 -10.51 -8.23
N VAL A 67 4.36 -11.29 -8.54
CA VAL A 67 4.48 -12.63 -9.16
C VAL A 67 5.24 -12.58 -10.49
N ASN A 68 5.14 -11.47 -11.24
CA ASN A 68 5.74 -11.33 -12.57
C ASN A 68 6.99 -10.44 -12.57
N ILE A 69 7.63 -10.21 -11.42
CA ILE A 69 8.88 -9.44 -11.38
C ILE A 69 10.02 -10.28 -11.94
N SER A 70 10.60 -9.82 -13.04
CA SER A 70 11.90 -10.32 -13.53
C SER A 70 13.02 -9.60 -12.78
N ASN A 71 13.99 -10.36 -12.26
CA ASN A 71 15.30 -9.84 -11.85
C ASN A 71 16.19 -9.68 -13.10
#